data_AF-A0A9D8GPM6-F1
#
_entry.id   AF-A0A9D8GPM6-F1
#
_cell.length_a   1.000
_cell.length_b   1.000
_cell.length_c   1.000
_cell.angle_alpha   90.00
_cell.angle_beta   90.00
_cell.angle_gamma   90.00
#
_symmetry.space_group_name_H-M   'P 1'
#
loop_
_entity.id
_entity.type
_entity.pdbx_description
1 polymer ?
#
loop_
_entity_poly.entity_id
_entity_poly.type
_entity_poly.pdbx_seq_one_letter_code
_entity_poly.pdbx_strand_id
1 'polypeptide(L)'
;MAGATTPSRPGSARLWRTATFRFALLYALVFALSAVLLLALTYRIGIEVIDRETEAAINGEIDSLNEHYQRQGLTRLADIIAERSGPQGDRLNVYLLADAAFNPLVGNLAAWPKAEMRNDWLEFQVDDAVAGGFEVRDVRARQFRLRGGYRLLVGRETVERARFARITQRTLIWSGGAILALGLIVGLLFSRGLLRRVDDIARASADIVAGDLSRRMPLSGSGDEFDHLGEQLNAMLQHIEALMTSMRVVTDSLAHDLRSPLTRLRSRLEQLQTEAVDPAGRRESLTAAIADVDSVLRTFNALLRIAEAEAQSGRAPLAPVALDQVVTQIVDLYQPLAEERGLQLTTELAANSEVAGHADLLAQAIANLVDNAIKYTPTDGRILVALRRNSNVVELSVSDTGPGVPADQRDHVLKRFVRLDPSRHAEGSGLGLSLVAAVARLHGATLTLADNRPGLRVVLAFPAAGAIVPSSTAPAPKGHSAHQS
;
A
#
# COMPACT_ATOMS: atom_id res chain seq x y z
N MET A 1 -5.63 4.49 -47.16
CA MET A 1 -4.17 4.72 -47.07
C MET A 1 -3.93 5.46 -45.76
N ALA A 2 -3.69 4.71 -44.68
CA ALA A 2 -2.36 4.35 -44.18
C ALA A 2 -1.68 5.54 -43.46
N GLY A 3 -1.83 5.54 -42.14
CA GLY A 3 -1.11 6.40 -41.21
C GLY A 3 -0.97 5.68 -39.87
N ALA A 4 -0.37 4.49 -39.89
CA ALA A 4 -0.13 3.68 -38.70
C ALA A 4 0.94 4.36 -37.83
N THR A 5 0.52 4.94 -36.71
CA THR A 5 1.40 5.39 -35.64
C THR A 5 2.01 4.17 -34.97
N THR A 6 3.28 3.92 -35.26
CA THR A 6 4.09 2.90 -34.60
C THR A 6 4.30 3.26 -33.12
N PRO A 7 4.07 2.35 -32.17
CA PRO A 7 4.45 2.60 -30.79
C PRO A 7 5.97 2.57 -30.69
N SER A 8 6.56 3.72 -30.36
CA SER A 8 7.97 3.86 -30.05
C SER A 8 8.37 2.86 -28.97
N ARG A 9 9.20 1.87 -29.33
CA ARG A 9 9.83 0.96 -28.36
C ARG A 9 10.55 1.80 -27.30
N PRO A 10 10.30 1.61 -26.00
CA PRO A 10 11.02 2.36 -24.97
C PRO A 10 12.51 2.03 -25.09
N GLY A 11 13.31 3.06 -25.37
CA GLY A 11 14.75 2.93 -25.58
C GLY A 11 15.43 2.31 -24.37
N SER A 12 16.27 1.31 -24.63
CA SER A 12 17.10 0.60 -23.64
C SER A 12 17.88 1.53 -22.71
N ALA A 13 18.17 2.77 -23.15
CA ALA A 13 18.84 3.80 -22.36
C ALA A 13 18.06 4.30 -21.13
N ARG A 14 16.72 4.19 -21.08
CA ARG A 14 15.95 4.58 -19.88
C ARG A 14 16.01 3.55 -18.75
N LEU A 15 16.22 2.27 -19.07
CA LEU A 15 16.24 1.18 -18.08
C LEU A 15 17.40 1.33 -17.08
N TRP A 16 18.54 1.87 -17.51
CA TRP A 16 19.73 2.06 -16.68
C TRP A 16 19.57 3.14 -15.60
N ARG A 17 18.58 4.03 -15.71
CA ARG A 17 18.35 5.12 -14.73
C ARG A 17 17.37 4.75 -13.63
N THR A 18 16.68 3.61 -13.72
CA THR A 18 15.68 3.21 -12.73
C THR A 18 16.34 2.68 -11.46
N ALA A 19 15.89 3.13 -10.29
CA ALA A 19 16.41 2.68 -8.98
C ALA A 19 16.43 1.15 -8.88
N THR A 20 15.39 0.48 -9.38
CA THR A 20 15.23 -0.98 -9.35
C THR A 20 16.28 -1.72 -10.18
N PHE A 21 16.64 -1.22 -11.36
CA PHE A 21 17.71 -1.83 -12.16
C PHE A 21 19.06 -1.67 -11.47
N ARG A 22 19.30 -0.51 -10.84
CA ARG A 22 20.52 -0.27 -10.04
C ARG A 22 20.58 -1.19 -8.82
N PHE A 23 19.46 -1.42 -8.13
CA PHE A 23 19.40 -2.40 -7.04
C PHE A 23 19.61 -3.82 -7.53
N ALA A 24 18.98 -4.25 -8.62
CA ALA A 24 19.21 -5.58 -9.19
C ALA A 24 20.67 -5.79 -9.59
N LEU A 25 21.30 -4.78 -10.22
CA LEU A 25 22.72 -4.82 -10.55
C LEU A 25 23.61 -4.85 -9.31
N LEU A 26 23.28 -4.07 -8.27
CA LEU A 26 24.00 -4.09 -6.99
C LEU A 26 23.89 -5.45 -6.31
N TYR A 27 22.70 -6.05 -6.22
CA TYR A 27 22.51 -7.38 -5.67
C TYR A 27 23.27 -8.45 -6.48
N ALA A 28 23.23 -8.38 -7.80
CA ALA A 28 24.00 -9.27 -8.67
C ALA A 28 25.51 -9.11 -8.45
N LEU A 29 26.01 -7.88 -8.27
CA LEU A 29 27.41 -7.59 -7.96
C LEU A 29 27.81 -8.13 -6.60
N VAL A 30 27.01 -7.88 -5.56
CA VAL A 30 27.27 -8.37 -4.19
C VAL A 30 27.26 -9.89 -4.15
N PHE A 31 26.33 -10.52 -4.85
CA PHE A 31 26.25 -11.98 -4.95
C PHE A 31 27.42 -12.57 -5.76
N ALA A 32 27.84 -11.91 -6.85
CA ALA A 32 29.04 -12.31 -7.58
C ALA A 32 30.29 -12.18 -6.69
N LEU A 33 30.42 -11.09 -5.93
CA LEU A 33 31.53 -10.87 -5.01
C LEU A 33 31.54 -11.93 -3.88
N SER A 34 30.38 -12.27 -3.33
CA SER A 34 30.27 -13.31 -2.29
C SER A 34 30.60 -14.69 -2.83
N ALA A 35 30.19 -15.01 -4.07
CA ALA A 35 30.57 -16.24 -4.75
C ALA A 35 32.09 -16.32 -5.00
N VAL A 36 32.71 -15.23 -5.45
CA VAL A 36 34.17 -15.13 -5.62
C VAL A 36 34.89 -15.32 -4.28
N LEU A 37 34.42 -14.68 -3.21
CA LEU A 37 34.99 -14.82 -1.87
C LEU A 37 34.90 -16.26 -1.36
N LEU A 38 33.73 -16.88 -1.50
CA LEU A 38 33.50 -18.27 -1.11
C LEU A 38 34.43 -19.22 -1.89
N LEU A 39 34.56 -19.03 -3.20
CA LEU A 39 35.45 -19.81 -4.05
C LEU A 39 36.94 -19.59 -3.72
N ALA A 40 37.34 -18.37 -3.39
CA ALA A 40 38.69 -18.09 -2.94
C ALA A 40 39.01 -18.78 -1.60
N LEU A 41 38.02 -18.84 -0.69
CA LEU A 41 38.13 -19.55 0.57
C LEU A 41 38.24 -21.07 0.35
N THR A 42 37.39 -21.65 -0.48
CA THR A 42 37.45 -23.09 -0.79
C THR A 42 38.73 -23.45 -1.54
N TYR A 43 39.23 -22.57 -2.41
CA TYR A 43 40.53 -22.73 -3.05
C TYR A 43 41.67 -22.78 -2.00
N ARG A 44 41.69 -21.83 -1.06
CA ARG A 44 42.69 -21.81 0.01
C ARG A 44 42.65 -23.08 0.86
N ILE A 45 41.46 -23.46 1.31
CA ILE A 45 41.27 -24.68 2.11
C ILE A 45 41.71 -25.91 1.32
N GLY A 46 41.36 -26.00 0.03
CA GLY A 46 41.73 -27.13 -0.82
C GLY A 46 43.23 -27.29 -1.02
N ILE A 47 43.96 -26.18 -1.29
CA ILE A 47 45.42 -26.22 -1.41
C ILE A 47 46.08 -26.58 -0.08
N GLU A 48 45.58 -26.05 1.03
CA GLU A 48 46.12 -26.38 2.36
C GLU A 48 45.95 -27.87 2.71
N VAL A 49 44.83 -28.48 2.32
CA VAL A 49 44.60 -29.92 2.49
C VAL A 49 45.58 -30.73 1.63
N ILE A 50 45.74 -30.38 0.35
CA ILE A 50 46.67 -31.07 -0.56
C ILE A 50 48.11 -30.96 -0.05
N ASP A 51 48.52 -29.78 0.42
CA ASP A 51 49.85 -29.55 0.96
C ASP A 51 50.09 -30.41 2.22
N ARG A 52 49.14 -30.44 3.17
CA ARG A 52 49.26 -31.27 4.38
C ARG A 52 49.34 -32.77 4.06
N GLU A 53 48.56 -33.24 3.10
CA GLU A 53 48.59 -34.64 2.65
C GLU A 53 49.94 -34.97 1.99
N THR A 54 50.45 -34.08 1.15
CA THR A 54 51.78 -34.21 0.51
C THR A 54 52.88 -34.23 1.56
N GLU A 55 52.84 -33.33 2.54
CA GLU A 55 53.82 -33.29 3.62
C GLU A 55 53.78 -34.56 4.49
N ALA A 56 52.58 -35.04 4.84
CA ALA A 56 52.40 -36.28 5.60
C ALA A 56 52.97 -37.49 4.85
N ALA A 57 52.74 -37.59 3.54
CA ALA A 57 53.30 -38.65 2.71
C ALA A 57 54.83 -38.60 2.65
N ILE A 58 55.42 -37.42 2.43
CA ILE A 58 56.89 -37.25 2.40
C ILE A 58 57.52 -37.57 3.76
N ASN A 59 56.90 -37.13 4.86
CA ASN A 59 57.39 -37.40 6.20
C ASN A 59 57.34 -38.90 6.53
N GLY A 60 56.24 -39.59 6.21
CA GLY A 60 56.15 -41.04 6.40
C GLY A 60 57.20 -41.81 5.61
N GLU A 61 57.53 -41.36 4.40
CA GLU A 61 58.58 -41.95 3.57
C GLU A 61 59.98 -41.71 4.14
N ILE A 62 60.26 -40.49 4.64
CA ILE A 62 61.51 -40.18 5.35
C ILE A 62 61.68 -41.06 6.59
N ASP A 63 60.62 -41.21 7.40
CA ASP A 63 60.65 -42.01 8.62
C ASP A 63 60.93 -43.49 8.31
N SER A 64 60.27 -44.05 7.28
CA SER A 64 60.51 -45.42 6.81
C SER A 64 61.95 -45.63 6.34
N LEU A 65 62.48 -44.72 5.49
CA LEU A 65 63.85 -44.82 4.98
C LEU A 65 64.88 -44.65 6.10
N ASN A 66 64.65 -43.75 7.06
CA ASN A 66 65.52 -43.57 8.21
C ASN A 66 65.51 -44.82 9.12
N GLU A 67 64.37 -45.47 9.33
CA GLU A 67 64.30 -46.73 10.09
C GLU A 67 65.13 -47.84 9.43
N HIS A 68 65.03 -47.99 8.11
CA HIS A 68 65.85 -48.93 7.35
C HIS A 68 67.35 -48.60 7.46
N TYR A 69 67.71 -47.32 7.38
CA TYR A 69 69.08 -46.87 7.56
C TYR A 69 69.64 -47.20 8.95
N GLN A 70 68.89 -46.95 10.02
CA GLN A 70 69.34 -47.23 11.38
C GLN A 70 69.49 -48.73 11.66
N ARG A 71 68.67 -49.58 11.02
CA ARG A 71 68.71 -51.04 11.22
C ARG A 71 69.74 -51.76 10.35
N GLN A 72 69.93 -51.32 9.11
CA GLN A 72 70.62 -52.09 8.07
C GLN A 72 71.77 -51.30 7.40
N GLY A 73 71.99 -50.05 7.78
CA GLY A 73 73.09 -49.21 7.30
C GLY A 73 72.87 -48.58 5.92
N LEU A 74 73.90 -47.89 5.44
CA LEU A 74 73.85 -47.08 4.21
C LEU A 74 73.63 -47.91 2.93
N THR A 75 74.28 -49.08 2.82
CA THR A 75 74.21 -49.93 1.63
C THR A 75 72.78 -50.37 1.33
N ARG A 76 72.06 -50.81 2.37
CA ARG A 76 70.67 -51.25 2.21
C ARG A 76 69.72 -50.09 1.92
N LEU A 77 69.97 -48.91 2.50
CA LEU A 77 69.23 -47.70 2.15
C LEU A 77 69.43 -47.35 0.66
N ALA A 78 70.67 -47.41 0.18
CA ALA A 78 71.00 -47.16 -1.22
C ALA A 78 70.30 -48.16 -2.16
N ASP A 79 70.27 -49.45 -1.81
CA ASP A 79 69.54 -50.47 -2.59
C ASP A 79 68.03 -50.19 -2.64
N ILE A 80 67.41 -49.85 -1.51
CA ILE A 80 65.97 -49.52 -1.43
C ILE A 80 65.66 -48.27 -2.27
N ILE A 81 66.50 -47.24 -2.19
CA ILE A 81 66.33 -46.02 -2.99
C ILE A 81 66.49 -46.37 -4.47
N ALA A 82 67.49 -47.16 -4.86
CA ALA A 82 67.71 -47.57 -6.25
C ALA A 82 66.53 -48.36 -6.83
N GLU A 83 65.92 -49.24 -6.03
CA GLU A 83 64.73 -50.01 -6.40
C GLU A 83 63.51 -49.09 -6.57
N ARG A 84 63.25 -48.20 -5.59
CA ARG A 84 62.12 -47.26 -5.62
C ARG A 84 62.28 -46.13 -6.63
N SER A 85 63.50 -45.76 -6.99
CA SER A 85 63.81 -44.74 -7.99
C SER A 85 63.94 -45.30 -9.40
N GLY A 86 63.90 -46.63 -9.56
CA GLY A 86 64.05 -47.33 -10.83
C GLY A 86 62.77 -47.34 -11.69
N PRO A 87 62.80 -47.98 -12.87
CA PRO A 87 61.67 -48.00 -13.82
C PRO A 87 60.37 -48.64 -13.29
N GLN A 88 60.48 -49.47 -12.25
CA GLN A 88 59.35 -50.15 -11.60
C GLN A 88 58.81 -49.40 -10.37
N GLY A 89 59.44 -48.30 -9.97
CA GLY A 89 59.05 -47.49 -8.82
C GLY A 89 57.94 -46.47 -9.11
N ASP A 90 57.42 -45.84 -8.06
CA ASP A 90 56.44 -44.76 -8.18
C ASP A 90 57.10 -43.50 -8.74
N ARG A 91 56.81 -43.19 -10.00
CA ARG A 91 57.38 -42.04 -10.73
C ARG A 91 57.02 -40.69 -10.11
N LEU A 92 55.99 -40.65 -9.26
CA LEU A 92 55.57 -39.45 -8.54
C LEU A 92 56.52 -39.10 -7.39
N ASN A 93 57.32 -40.05 -6.91
CA ASN A 93 58.25 -39.82 -5.81
C ASN A 93 59.66 -39.54 -6.34
N VAL A 94 60.33 -38.63 -5.65
CA VAL A 94 61.65 -38.13 -6.00
C VAL A 94 62.59 -38.38 -4.83
N TYR A 95 63.70 -39.06 -5.08
CA TYR A 95 64.67 -39.47 -4.08
C TYR A 95 66.06 -39.04 -4.51
N LEU A 96 66.84 -38.54 -3.55
CA LEU A 96 68.27 -38.33 -3.73
C LEU A 96 69.02 -38.55 -2.42
N LEU A 97 69.86 -39.57 -2.38
CA LEU A 97 70.86 -39.77 -1.35
C LEU A 97 72.16 -39.11 -1.82
N ALA A 98 72.71 -38.22 -1.00
CA ALA A 98 73.93 -37.50 -1.30
C ALA A 98 74.93 -37.55 -0.12
N ASP A 99 76.21 -37.34 -0.44
CA ASP A 99 77.27 -37.20 0.56
C ASP A 99 77.23 -35.83 1.27
N ALA A 100 78.19 -35.58 2.17
CA ALA A 100 78.29 -34.32 2.90
C ALA A 100 78.54 -33.08 2.01
N ALA A 101 79.07 -33.29 0.80
CA ALA A 101 79.37 -32.27 -0.20
C ALA A 101 78.26 -32.12 -1.27
N PHE A 102 77.10 -32.75 -1.08
CA PHE A 102 75.95 -32.75 -1.99
C PHE A 102 76.19 -33.50 -3.31
N ASN A 103 77.20 -34.37 -3.38
CA ASN A 103 77.36 -35.23 -4.55
C ASN A 103 76.32 -36.36 -4.51
N PRO A 104 75.60 -36.62 -5.61
CA PRO A 104 74.58 -37.66 -5.67
C PRO A 104 75.23 -39.05 -5.57
N LEU A 105 74.71 -39.89 -4.68
CA LEU A 105 75.11 -41.28 -4.50
C LEU A 105 74.13 -42.22 -5.20
N VAL A 106 72.83 -42.09 -4.87
CA VAL A 106 71.74 -42.89 -5.47
C VAL A 106 70.44 -42.08 -5.47
N GLY A 107 69.65 -42.16 -6.54
CA GLY A 107 68.35 -41.50 -6.65
C GLY A 107 67.90 -41.32 -8.10
N ASN A 108 66.74 -40.70 -8.28
CA ASN A 108 66.20 -40.32 -9.60
C ASN A 108 66.42 -38.82 -9.93
N LEU A 109 67.25 -38.12 -9.17
CA LEU A 109 67.72 -36.78 -9.50
C LEU A 109 69.18 -36.80 -9.94
N ALA A 110 69.49 -36.10 -11.03
CA ALA A 110 70.84 -36.00 -11.57
C ALA A 110 71.79 -35.19 -10.66
N ALA A 111 71.26 -34.24 -9.90
CA ALA A 111 72.03 -33.40 -8.98
C ALA A 111 71.12 -32.89 -7.85
N TRP A 112 71.75 -32.41 -6.77
CA TRP A 112 71.01 -31.73 -5.70
C TRP A 112 70.38 -30.44 -6.25
N PRO A 113 69.06 -30.23 -6.07
CA PRO A 113 68.37 -29.10 -6.67
C PRO A 113 68.85 -27.78 -6.07
N LYS A 114 69.11 -26.80 -6.95
CA LYS A 114 69.44 -25.42 -6.56
C LYS A 114 68.15 -24.64 -6.35
N ALA A 115 67.46 -24.91 -5.24
CA ALA A 115 66.24 -24.21 -4.84
C ALA A 115 66.41 -23.58 -3.46
N GLU A 116 65.64 -22.53 -3.18
CA GLU A 116 65.62 -21.89 -1.88
C GLU A 116 64.99 -22.85 -0.85
N MET A 117 65.71 -23.10 0.23
CA MET A 117 65.26 -24.01 1.28
C MET A 117 64.57 -23.22 2.39
N ARG A 118 63.32 -23.56 2.68
CA ARG A 118 62.53 -22.94 3.76
C ARG A 118 62.07 -24.01 4.75
N ASN A 119 62.58 -23.96 5.98
CA ASN A 119 62.26 -24.93 7.03
C ASN A 119 62.45 -26.40 6.58
N ASP A 120 63.59 -26.71 5.98
CA ASP A 120 63.94 -28.03 5.40
C ASP A 120 63.11 -28.47 4.17
N TRP A 121 62.18 -27.64 3.70
CA TRP A 121 61.43 -27.88 2.46
C TRP A 121 62.04 -27.16 1.27
N LEU A 122 61.96 -27.80 0.10
CA LEU A 122 62.38 -27.29 -1.19
C LEU A 122 61.25 -27.51 -2.20
N GLU A 123 60.94 -26.48 -3.00
CA GLU A 123 60.07 -26.60 -4.16
C GLU A 123 60.91 -26.35 -5.41
N PHE A 124 60.87 -27.26 -6.37
CA PHE A 124 61.62 -27.16 -7.62
C PHE A 124 60.93 -27.88 -8.76
N GLN A 125 61.33 -27.54 -9.98
CA GLN A 125 60.85 -28.18 -11.19
C GLN A 125 61.85 -29.23 -11.66
N VAL A 126 61.35 -30.40 -12.06
CA VAL A 126 62.15 -31.46 -12.69
C VAL A 126 61.73 -31.57 -14.13
N ASP A 127 62.70 -31.42 -15.04
CA ASP A 127 62.51 -31.63 -16.48
C ASP A 127 62.83 -33.08 -16.81
N ASP A 128 61.80 -33.88 -17.10
CA ASP A 128 61.98 -35.26 -17.57
C ASP A 128 61.81 -35.34 -19.09
N ALA A 129 62.74 -36.01 -19.77
CA ALA A 129 62.62 -36.32 -21.19
C ALA A 129 61.66 -37.50 -21.39
N VAL A 130 60.49 -37.25 -21.96
CA VAL A 130 59.47 -38.26 -22.28
C VAL A 130 59.45 -38.49 -23.80
N ALA A 131 58.99 -39.66 -24.25
CA ALA A 131 58.87 -40.01 -25.67
C ALA A 131 57.82 -39.13 -26.39
N GLY A 132 58.19 -37.87 -26.66
CA GLY A 132 57.32 -36.84 -27.24
C GLY A 132 57.62 -35.40 -26.80
N GLY A 133 58.52 -35.17 -25.83
CA GLY A 133 58.89 -33.83 -25.35
C GLY A 133 59.51 -33.80 -23.96
N PHE A 134 59.65 -32.61 -23.37
CA PHE A 134 60.01 -32.41 -21.97
C PHE A 134 58.73 -32.22 -21.15
N GLU A 135 58.58 -32.98 -20.06
CA GLU A 135 57.51 -32.77 -19.08
C GLU A 135 58.09 -32.09 -17.83
N VAL A 136 57.62 -30.87 -17.54
CA VAL A 136 58.01 -30.10 -16.35
C VAL A 136 57.13 -30.53 -15.19
N ARG A 137 57.75 -31.11 -14.16
CA ARG A 137 57.05 -31.58 -12.96
C ARG A 137 57.36 -30.71 -11.76
N ASP A 138 56.33 -30.16 -11.13
CA ASP A 138 56.48 -29.41 -9.88
C ASP A 138 56.62 -30.38 -8.71
N VAL A 139 57.79 -30.40 -8.07
CA VAL A 139 58.12 -31.30 -6.97
C VAL A 139 58.28 -30.51 -5.68
N ARG A 140 57.63 -30.99 -4.62
CA ARG A 140 57.88 -30.55 -3.25
C ARG A 140 58.69 -31.62 -2.54
N ALA A 141 59.82 -31.25 -1.95
CA ALA A 141 60.71 -32.16 -1.28
C ALA A 141 61.13 -31.65 0.09
N ARG A 142 61.51 -32.57 0.96
CA ARG A 142 62.08 -32.29 2.26
C ARG A 142 63.48 -32.88 2.36
N GLN A 143 64.41 -32.09 2.86
CA GLN A 143 65.75 -32.53 3.19
C GLN A 143 65.79 -33.12 4.60
N PHE A 144 66.46 -34.26 4.73
CA PHE A 144 66.75 -34.90 6.01
C PHE A 144 68.24 -35.25 6.11
N ARG A 145 68.85 -35.07 7.29
CA ARG A 145 70.26 -35.42 7.53
C ARG A 145 70.34 -36.75 8.27
N LEU A 146 71.05 -37.71 7.68
CA LEU A 146 71.31 -39.01 8.28
C LEU A 146 72.54 -38.94 9.19
N ARG A 147 72.71 -39.96 10.05
CA ARG A 147 73.95 -40.11 10.82
C ARG A 147 75.12 -40.34 9.85
N GLY A 148 76.33 -39.88 10.18
CA GLY A 148 77.50 -39.98 9.29
C GLY A 148 77.61 -38.91 8.20
N GLY A 149 76.78 -37.85 8.23
CA GLY A 149 76.94 -36.68 7.36
C GLY A 149 76.27 -36.78 5.99
N TYR A 150 75.62 -37.91 5.69
CA TYR A 150 74.82 -38.10 4.48
C TYR A 150 73.51 -37.31 4.54
N ARG A 151 73.00 -36.95 3.35
CA ARG A 151 71.76 -36.20 3.19
C ARG A 151 70.79 -36.99 2.33
N LEU A 152 69.56 -37.08 2.77
CA LEU A 152 68.46 -37.70 2.05
C LEU A 152 67.49 -36.60 1.64
N LEU A 153 67.16 -36.54 0.36
CA LEU A 153 66.07 -35.75 -0.17
C LEU A 153 64.95 -36.69 -0.55
N VAL A 154 63.75 -36.44 -0.01
CA VAL A 154 62.53 -37.14 -0.41
C VAL A 154 61.53 -36.09 -0.84
N GLY A 155 60.99 -36.24 -2.03
CA GLY A 155 59.99 -35.35 -2.58
C GLY A 155 58.90 -36.11 -3.32
N ARG A 156 57.84 -35.38 -3.61
CA ARG A 156 56.68 -35.87 -4.33
C ARG A 156 56.20 -34.82 -5.32
N GLU A 157 55.76 -35.29 -6.47
CA GLU A 157 55.17 -34.45 -7.49
C GLU A 157 53.82 -33.89 -7.02
N THR A 158 53.57 -32.61 -7.29
CA THR A 158 52.39 -31.87 -6.85
C THR A 158 51.36 -31.68 -7.98
N VAL A 159 51.13 -32.72 -8.80
CA VAL A 159 50.17 -32.68 -9.93
C VAL A 159 48.76 -32.32 -9.48
N GLU A 160 48.36 -32.82 -8.32
CA GLU A 160 47.01 -32.58 -7.77
C GLU A 160 46.78 -31.10 -7.45
N ARG A 161 47.82 -30.37 -7.03
CA ARG A 161 47.78 -28.94 -6.76
C ARG A 161 47.46 -28.14 -8.03
N ALA A 162 48.21 -28.39 -9.11
CA ALA A 162 48.02 -27.71 -10.38
C ALA A 162 46.68 -28.07 -11.04
N ARG A 163 46.27 -29.35 -10.95
CA ARG A 163 44.98 -29.84 -11.44
C ARG A 163 43.83 -29.18 -10.69
N PHE A 164 43.90 -29.14 -9.35
CA PHE A 164 42.88 -28.50 -8.50
C PHE A 164 42.75 -27.01 -8.79
N ALA A 165 43.88 -26.31 -8.96
CA ALA A 165 43.88 -24.89 -9.33
C ALA A 165 43.18 -24.64 -10.67
N ARG A 166 43.48 -25.44 -11.70
CA ARG A 166 42.87 -25.30 -13.03
C ARG A 166 41.37 -25.60 -13.01
N ILE A 167 40.95 -26.65 -12.31
CA ILE A 167 39.52 -26.98 -12.13
C ILE A 167 38.81 -25.83 -11.42
N THR A 168 39.37 -25.34 -10.31
CA THR A 168 38.77 -24.25 -9.52
C THR A 168 38.67 -22.96 -10.32
N GLN A 169 39.71 -22.57 -11.08
CA GLN A 169 39.67 -21.38 -11.94
C GLN A 169 38.61 -21.50 -13.03
N ARG A 170 38.49 -22.66 -13.69
CA ARG A 170 37.47 -22.88 -14.72
C ARG A 170 36.06 -22.82 -14.12
N THR A 171 35.86 -23.44 -12.96
CA THR A 171 34.59 -23.37 -12.22
C THR A 171 34.25 -21.94 -11.84
N LEU A 172 35.23 -21.13 -11.42
CA LEU A 172 35.04 -19.72 -11.09
C LEU A 172 34.56 -18.90 -12.30
N ILE A 173 35.20 -19.06 -13.46
CA ILE A 173 34.82 -18.32 -14.67
C ILE A 173 33.39 -18.68 -15.11
N TRP A 174 33.06 -19.97 -15.16
CA TRP A 174 31.73 -20.41 -15.61
C TRP A 174 30.62 -20.07 -14.60
N SER A 175 30.86 -20.29 -13.30
CA SER A 175 29.88 -19.93 -12.26
C SER A 175 29.68 -18.42 -12.18
N GLY A 176 30.74 -17.62 -12.22
CA GLY A 176 30.65 -16.16 -12.25
C GLY A 176 29.89 -15.64 -13.47
N GLY A 177 30.18 -16.20 -14.66
CA GLY A 177 29.45 -15.87 -15.89
C GLY A 177 27.97 -16.24 -15.82
N ALA A 178 27.64 -17.43 -15.31
CA ALA A 178 26.26 -17.88 -15.14
C ALA A 178 25.47 -17.00 -14.16
N ILE A 179 26.10 -16.63 -13.03
CA ILE A 179 25.52 -15.72 -12.03
C ILE A 179 25.23 -14.34 -12.63
N LEU A 180 26.19 -13.79 -13.37
CA LEU A 180 26.04 -12.48 -14.00
C LEU A 180 24.91 -12.50 -15.05
N ALA A 181 24.86 -13.54 -15.88
CA ALA A 181 23.80 -13.73 -16.87
C ALA A 181 22.42 -13.85 -16.21
N LEU A 182 22.31 -14.66 -15.14
CA LEU A 182 21.06 -14.83 -14.39
C LEU A 182 20.61 -13.51 -13.74
N GLY A 183 21.52 -12.80 -13.09
CA GLY A 183 21.24 -11.49 -12.48
C GLY A 183 20.74 -10.47 -13.51
N LEU A 184 21.33 -10.45 -14.71
CA LEU A 184 20.90 -9.57 -15.80
C LEU A 184 19.50 -9.95 -16.32
N ILE A 185 19.22 -11.24 -16.50
CA ILE A 185 17.91 -11.74 -16.94
C ILE A 185 16.82 -11.39 -15.92
N VAL A 186 17.06 -11.72 -14.64
CA VAL A 186 16.12 -11.44 -13.56
C VAL A 186 15.90 -9.93 -13.42
N GLY A 187 16.98 -9.13 -13.46
CA GLY A 187 16.90 -7.68 -13.40
C GLY A 187 16.10 -7.07 -14.56
N LEU A 188 16.27 -7.57 -15.78
CA LEU A 188 15.53 -7.11 -16.96
C LEU A 188 14.04 -7.47 -16.89
N LEU A 189 13.70 -8.69 -16.46
CA LEU A 189 12.30 -9.13 -16.31
C LEU A 189 11.59 -8.33 -15.22
N PHE A 190 12.21 -8.21 -14.06
CA PHE A 190 11.65 -7.47 -12.93
C PHE A 190 11.51 -5.97 -13.24
N SER A 191 12.54 -5.36 -13.84
CA SER A 191 12.50 -3.95 -14.24
C SER A 191 11.37 -3.68 -15.23
N ARG A 192 11.12 -4.56 -16.20
CA ARG A 192 10.02 -4.39 -17.17
C ARG A 192 8.64 -4.51 -16.53
N GLY A 193 8.45 -5.42 -15.59
CA GLY A 193 7.17 -5.57 -14.86
C GLY A 193 6.86 -4.33 -14.03
N LEU A 194 7.82 -3.90 -13.21
CA LEU A 194 7.65 -2.75 -12.32
C LEU A 194 7.50 -1.44 -13.08
N LEU A 195 8.31 -1.20 -14.12
CA LEU A 195 8.23 0.04 -14.90
C LEU A 195 6.90 0.20 -15.61
N ARG A 196 6.33 -0.90 -16.15
CA ARG A 196 5.00 -0.85 -16.77
C ARG A 196 3.93 -0.40 -15.77
N ARG A 197 3.94 -0.96 -14.56
CA ARG A 197 2.99 -0.57 -13.50
C ARG A 197 3.12 0.89 -13.11
N VAL A 198 4.36 1.38 -12.96
CA VAL A 198 4.62 2.80 -12.66
C VAL A 198 4.15 3.70 -13.82
N ASP A 199 4.40 3.32 -15.06
CA ASP A 199 3.93 4.06 -16.24
C ASP A 199 2.40 4.05 -16.35
N ASP A 200 1.73 2.97 -15.97
CA ASP A 200 0.26 2.86 -15.94
C ASP A 200 -0.34 3.82 -14.89
N ILE A 201 0.24 3.83 -13.69
CA ILE A 201 -0.11 4.77 -12.61
C ILE A 201 0.14 6.22 -13.03
N ALA A 202 1.29 6.51 -13.64
CA ALA A 202 1.65 7.85 -14.09
C ALA A 202 0.70 8.36 -15.18
N ARG A 203 0.33 7.50 -16.13
CA ARG A 203 -0.66 7.83 -17.17
C ARG A 203 -2.04 8.09 -16.59
N ALA A 204 -2.53 7.20 -15.73
CA ALA A 204 -3.82 7.39 -15.07
C ALA A 204 -3.84 8.71 -14.26
N SER A 205 -2.74 9.01 -13.55
CA SER A 205 -2.60 10.27 -12.80
C SER A 205 -2.60 11.49 -13.72
N ALA A 206 -1.94 11.43 -14.88
CA ALA A 206 -1.94 12.52 -15.85
C ALA A 206 -3.35 12.79 -16.42
N ASP A 207 -4.11 11.73 -16.74
CA ASP A 207 -5.50 11.84 -17.21
C ASP A 207 -6.40 12.48 -16.14
N ILE A 208 -6.23 12.10 -14.86
CA ILE A 208 -6.96 12.67 -13.72
C ILE A 208 -6.63 14.15 -13.54
N VAL A 209 -5.34 14.52 -13.59
CA VAL A 209 -4.89 15.93 -13.50
C VAL A 209 -5.40 16.75 -14.67
N ALA A 210 -5.57 16.15 -15.85
CA ALA A 210 -6.18 16.78 -17.01
C ALA A 210 -7.71 16.99 -16.87
N GLY A 211 -8.34 16.45 -15.83
CA GLY A 211 -9.73 16.72 -15.45
C GLY A 211 -10.68 15.53 -15.58
N ASP A 212 -10.20 14.35 -16.01
CA ASP A 212 -11.03 13.14 -16.05
C ASP A 212 -11.05 12.43 -14.69
N LEU A 213 -11.91 12.92 -13.78
CA LEU A 213 -12.11 12.33 -12.45
C LEU A 213 -12.85 10.98 -12.47
N SER A 214 -13.40 10.56 -13.62
CA SER A 214 -14.03 9.24 -13.78
C SER A 214 -13.00 8.12 -13.94
N ARG A 215 -11.76 8.49 -14.31
CA ARG A 215 -10.63 7.57 -14.40
C ARG A 215 -10.36 6.92 -13.05
N ARG A 216 -9.87 5.68 -13.09
CA ARG A 216 -9.45 4.92 -11.90
C ARG A 216 -8.03 4.42 -12.07
N MET A 217 -7.33 4.31 -10.96
CA MET A 217 -6.02 3.70 -10.88
C MET A 217 -6.12 2.22 -11.27
N PRO A 218 -5.27 1.75 -12.20
CA PRO A 218 -5.31 0.36 -12.65
C PRO A 218 -4.86 -0.58 -11.53
N LEU A 219 -5.68 -1.60 -11.27
CA LEU A 219 -5.36 -2.68 -10.34
C LEU A 219 -4.91 -3.91 -11.13
N SER A 220 -3.86 -4.54 -10.64
CA SER A 220 -3.24 -5.70 -11.28
C SER A 220 -3.75 -7.04 -10.73
N GLY A 221 -4.41 -7.01 -9.56
CA GLY A 221 -4.96 -8.18 -8.89
C GLY A 221 -3.91 -9.06 -8.22
N SER A 222 -2.68 -8.56 -8.04
CA SER A 222 -1.63 -9.24 -7.28
C SER A 222 -1.80 -9.13 -5.77
N GLY A 223 -2.58 -8.16 -5.28
CA GLY A 223 -2.74 -7.91 -3.84
C GLY A 223 -1.46 -7.40 -3.19
N ASP A 224 -0.62 -6.73 -3.97
CA ASP A 224 0.65 -6.14 -3.51
C ASP A 224 0.46 -4.67 -3.08
N GLU A 225 1.55 -4.03 -2.66
CA GLU A 225 1.55 -2.66 -2.17
C GLU A 225 1.06 -1.65 -3.23
N PHE A 226 1.24 -1.96 -4.51
CA PHE A 226 0.75 -1.13 -5.61
C PHE A 226 -0.77 -1.21 -5.76
N ASP A 227 -1.35 -2.41 -5.64
CA ASP A 227 -2.81 -2.56 -5.63
C ASP A 227 -3.41 -1.85 -4.42
N HIS A 228 -2.80 -1.96 -3.23
CA HIS A 228 -3.28 -1.25 -2.03
C HIS A 228 -3.26 0.27 -2.20
N LEU A 229 -2.18 0.83 -2.76
CA LEU A 229 -2.10 2.25 -3.10
C LEU A 229 -3.16 2.64 -4.15
N GLY A 230 -3.36 1.80 -5.17
CA GLY A 230 -4.37 2.01 -6.20
C GLY A 230 -5.80 2.06 -5.63
N GLU A 231 -6.13 1.16 -4.70
CA GLU A 231 -7.41 1.14 -3.99
C GLU A 231 -7.64 2.41 -3.16
N GLN A 232 -6.64 2.84 -2.38
CA GLN A 232 -6.72 4.06 -1.59
C GLN A 232 -6.91 5.31 -2.46
N LEU A 233 -6.16 5.41 -3.57
CA LEU A 233 -6.32 6.49 -4.53
C LEU A 233 -7.70 6.46 -5.19
N ASN A 234 -8.20 5.28 -5.55
CA ASN A 234 -9.55 5.13 -6.10
C ASN A 234 -10.64 5.57 -5.12
N ALA A 235 -10.51 5.26 -3.83
CA ALA A 235 -11.43 5.73 -2.79
C ALA A 235 -11.40 7.25 -2.65
N MET A 236 -10.22 7.86 -2.66
CA MET A 236 -10.05 9.31 -2.67
C MET A 236 -10.71 9.95 -3.91
N LEU A 237 -10.49 9.37 -5.10
CA LEU A 237 -11.10 9.86 -6.35
C LEU A 237 -12.63 9.78 -6.31
N GLN A 238 -13.17 8.68 -5.80
CA GLN A 238 -14.62 8.51 -5.64
C GLN A 238 -15.19 9.59 -4.70
N HIS A 239 -14.48 9.94 -3.64
CA HIS A 239 -14.87 11.01 -2.74
C HIS A 239 -14.83 12.38 -3.44
N ILE A 240 -13.77 12.68 -4.20
CA ILE A 240 -13.65 13.94 -4.96
C ILE A 240 -14.76 14.05 -6.02
N GLU A 241 -15.05 12.99 -6.76
CA GLU A 241 -16.10 12.96 -7.78
C GLU A 241 -17.48 13.21 -7.17
N ALA A 242 -17.77 12.62 -5.99
CA ALA A 242 -19.00 12.87 -5.26
C ALA A 242 -19.13 14.34 -4.82
N LEU A 243 -18.04 14.95 -4.32
CA LEU A 243 -18.00 16.36 -3.94
C LEU A 243 -18.23 17.29 -5.14
N MET A 244 -17.54 17.04 -6.25
CA MET A 244 -17.69 17.83 -7.49
C MET A 244 -19.10 17.73 -8.07
N THR A 245 -19.68 16.53 -8.07
CA THR A 245 -21.05 16.30 -8.53
C THR A 245 -22.06 17.05 -7.64
N SER A 246 -21.89 16.97 -6.32
CA SER A 246 -22.72 17.71 -5.37
C SER A 246 -22.63 19.21 -5.62
N MET A 247 -21.42 19.75 -5.77
CA MET A 247 -21.20 21.18 -6.05
C MET A 247 -21.87 21.63 -7.35
N ARG A 248 -21.80 20.83 -8.42
CA ARG A 248 -22.43 21.16 -9.71
C ARG A 248 -23.96 21.18 -9.60
N VAL A 249 -24.55 20.18 -8.95
CA VAL A 249 -26.01 20.12 -8.70
C VAL A 249 -26.48 21.30 -7.84
N VAL A 250 -25.71 21.68 -6.81
CA VAL A 250 -26.00 22.85 -5.97
C VAL A 250 -25.93 24.14 -6.78
N THR A 251 -24.90 24.31 -7.62
CA THR A 251 -24.72 25.52 -8.43
C THR A 251 -25.82 25.69 -9.48
N ASP A 252 -26.21 24.60 -10.16
CA ASP A 252 -27.25 24.64 -11.19
C ASP A 252 -28.65 24.89 -10.57
N SER A 253 -28.96 24.27 -9.43
CA SER A 253 -30.21 24.52 -8.70
C SER A 253 -30.27 25.93 -8.10
N LEU A 254 -29.15 26.43 -7.55
CA LEU A 254 -29.01 27.81 -7.06
C LEU A 254 -29.40 28.83 -8.15
N ALA A 255 -28.83 28.66 -9.35
CA ALA A 255 -29.08 29.57 -10.45
C ALA A 255 -30.56 29.60 -10.85
N HIS A 256 -31.25 28.46 -10.75
CA HIS A 256 -32.67 28.35 -11.06
C HIS A 256 -33.55 28.99 -9.97
N ASP A 257 -33.31 28.66 -8.71
CA ASP A 257 -34.12 29.05 -7.55
C ASP A 257 -33.99 30.54 -7.21
N LEU A 258 -32.86 31.18 -7.54
CA LEU A 258 -32.70 32.63 -7.42
C LEU A 258 -33.33 33.38 -8.60
N ARG A 259 -33.29 32.82 -9.81
CA ARG A 259 -33.76 33.51 -11.02
C ARG A 259 -35.26 33.79 -11.00
N SER A 260 -36.07 32.83 -10.54
CA SER A 260 -37.52 32.96 -10.53
C SER A 260 -38.04 34.10 -9.63
N PRO A 261 -37.71 34.19 -8.33
CA PRO A 261 -38.14 35.29 -7.47
C PRO A 261 -37.53 36.62 -7.89
N LEU A 262 -36.27 36.69 -8.33
CA LEU A 262 -35.66 37.94 -8.80
C LEU A 262 -36.33 38.47 -10.07
N THR A 263 -36.73 37.59 -10.99
CA THR A 263 -37.46 37.99 -12.20
C THR A 263 -38.85 38.53 -11.86
N ARG A 264 -39.55 37.89 -10.91
CA ARG A 264 -40.86 38.36 -10.42
C ARG A 264 -40.76 39.69 -9.68
N LEU A 265 -39.77 39.83 -8.80
CA LEU A 265 -39.48 41.06 -8.08
C LEU A 265 -39.25 42.23 -9.05
N ARG A 266 -38.40 42.00 -10.07
CA ARG A 266 -38.11 42.99 -11.10
C ARG A 266 -39.39 43.41 -11.85
N SER A 267 -40.17 42.44 -12.32
CA SER A 267 -41.42 42.70 -13.06
C SER A 267 -42.41 43.53 -12.24
N ARG A 268 -42.58 43.20 -10.93
CA ARG A 268 -43.45 43.96 -10.01
C ARG A 268 -42.97 45.39 -9.79
N LEU A 269 -41.65 45.60 -9.66
CA LEU A 269 -41.08 46.94 -9.51
C LEU A 269 -41.23 47.77 -10.81
N GLU A 270 -41.09 47.15 -11.98
CA GLU A 270 -41.32 47.79 -13.29
C GLU A 270 -42.81 48.19 -13.47
N GLN A 271 -43.75 47.33 -13.03
CA GLN A 271 -45.19 47.65 -13.03
C GLN A 271 -45.53 48.84 -12.11
N LEU A 272 -44.98 48.83 -10.88
CA LEU A 272 -45.14 49.92 -9.92
C LEU A 272 -44.58 51.26 -10.42
N GLN A 273 -43.59 51.24 -11.32
CA GLN A 273 -42.99 52.43 -11.92
C GLN A 273 -43.83 52.99 -13.08
N THR A 274 -44.53 52.13 -13.82
CA THR A 274 -45.15 52.49 -15.10
C THR A 274 -46.66 52.74 -15.01
N GLU A 275 -47.36 52.08 -14.08
CA GLU A 275 -48.81 52.17 -13.94
C GLU A 275 -49.26 53.16 -12.84
N ALA A 276 -50.32 53.91 -13.10
CA ALA A 276 -51.00 54.74 -12.10
C ALA A 276 -51.83 53.86 -11.15
N VAL A 277 -51.14 53.13 -10.26
CA VAL A 277 -51.77 52.27 -9.25
C VAL A 277 -52.28 53.12 -8.09
N ASP A 278 -53.50 52.82 -7.61
CA ASP A 278 -54.06 53.44 -6.40
C ASP A 278 -53.15 53.19 -5.17
N PRO A 279 -53.12 54.10 -4.19
CA PRO A 279 -52.38 53.93 -2.94
C PRO A 279 -52.49 52.54 -2.28
N ALA A 280 -53.65 51.89 -2.31
CA ALA A 280 -53.87 50.56 -1.74
C ALA A 280 -53.21 49.45 -2.58
N GLY A 281 -53.43 49.43 -3.90
CA GLY A 281 -52.78 48.47 -4.81
C GLY A 281 -51.25 48.61 -4.86
N ARG A 282 -50.72 49.84 -4.68
CA ARG A 282 -49.29 50.10 -4.55
C ARG A 282 -48.71 49.48 -3.28
N ARG A 283 -49.43 49.59 -2.16
CA ARG A 283 -49.02 49.03 -0.87
C ARG A 283 -48.98 47.51 -0.93
N GLU A 284 -49.99 46.88 -1.53
CA GLU A 284 -50.04 45.43 -1.73
C GLU A 284 -48.88 44.91 -2.59
N SER A 285 -48.60 45.59 -3.71
CA SER A 285 -47.50 45.22 -4.61
C SER A 285 -46.12 45.36 -3.95
N LEU A 286 -45.91 46.39 -3.12
CA LEU A 286 -44.69 46.56 -2.32
C LEU A 286 -44.54 45.46 -1.25
N THR A 287 -45.61 45.13 -0.54
CA THR A 287 -45.62 44.03 0.43
C THR A 287 -45.25 42.71 -0.25
N ALA A 288 -45.79 42.46 -1.43
CA ALA A 288 -45.50 41.26 -2.20
C ALA A 288 -44.04 41.24 -2.73
N ALA A 289 -43.48 42.40 -3.08
CA ALA A 289 -42.07 42.54 -3.46
C ALA A 289 -41.11 42.28 -2.27
N ILE A 290 -41.45 42.77 -1.08
CA ILE A 290 -40.71 42.49 0.16
C ILE A 290 -40.71 40.98 0.44
N ALA A 291 -41.87 40.31 0.30
CA ALA A 291 -41.97 38.86 0.47
C ALA A 291 -41.10 38.06 -0.53
N ASP A 292 -40.97 38.52 -1.79
CA ASP A 292 -40.07 37.91 -2.78
C ASP A 292 -38.59 38.07 -2.35
N VAL A 293 -38.19 39.23 -1.83
CA VAL A 293 -36.82 39.48 -1.29
C VAL A 293 -36.54 38.60 -0.07
N ASP A 294 -37.48 38.50 0.87
CA ASP A 294 -37.34 37.67 2.06
C ASP A 294 -37.21 36.18 1.68
N SER A 295 -37.90 35.74 0.63
CA SER A 295 -37.76 34.39 0.09
C SER A 295 -36.36 34.11 -0.45
N VAL A 296 -35.78 35.07 -1.18
CA VAL A 296 -34.39 34.98 -1.66
C VAL A 296 -33.41 34.93 -0.49
N LEU A 297 -33.58 35.80 0.52
CA LEU A 297 -32.73 35.83 1.70
C LEU A 297 -32.81 34.54 2.52
N ARG A 298 -34.01 33.97 2.70
CA ARG A 298 -34.19 32.66 3.34
C ARG A 298 -33.48 31.55 2.58
N THR A 299 -33.59 31.53 1.26
CA THR A 299 -32.92 30.53 0.41
C THR A 299 -31.40 30.63 0.52
N PHE A 300 -30.86 31.85 0.49
CA PHE A 300 -29.43 32.11 0.65
C PHE A 300 -28.91 31.69 2.04
N ASN A 301 -29.62 32.05 3.11
CA ASN A 301 -29.27 31.64 4.47
C ASN A 301 -29.33 30.11 4.65
N ALA A 302 -30.31 29.44 4.04
CA ALA A 302 -30.38 27.98 4.07
C ALA A 302 -29.17 27.34 3.36
N LEU A 303 -28.72 27.91 2.25
CA LEU A 303 -27.53 27.43 1.53
C LEU A 303 -26.23 27.63 2.32
N LEU A 304 -26.05 28.80 2.95
CA LEU A 304 -24.91 29.04 3.83
C LEU A 304 -24.86 28.01 4.97
N ARG A 305 -26.01 27.74 5.60
CA ARG A 305 -26.11 26.74 6.67
C ARG A 305 -25.80 25.32 6.19
N ILE A 306 -26.18 24.96 4.97
CA ILE A 306 -25.87 23.65 4.39
C ILE A 306 -24.37 23.54 4.07
N ALA A 307 -23.77 24.58 3.50
CA ALA A 307 -22.33 24.62 3.24
C ALA A 307 -21.51 24.57 4.54
N GLU A 308 -21.95 25.26 5.59
CA GLU A 308 -21.34 25.20 6.93
C GLU A 308 -21.46 23.81 7.55
N ALA A 309 -22.64 23.19 7.48
CA ALA A 309 -22.87 21.83 7.95
C ALA A 309 -21.98 20.81 7.20
N GLU A 310 -21.87 20.89 5.88
CA GLU A 310 -21.01 20.00 5.08
C GLU A 310 -19.52 20.22 5.39
N ALA A 311 -19.08 21.46 5.59
CA ALA A 311 -17.70 21.79 5.96
C ALA A 311 -17.32 21.30 7.37
N GLN A 312 -18.26 21.29 8.31
CA GLN A 312 -18.06 20.87 9.71
C GLN A 312 -18.29 19.37 9.94
N SER A 313 -19.14 18.74 9.13
CA SER A 313 -19.42 17.29 9.17
C SER A 313 -18.18 16.42 8.94
N GLY A 314 -17.13 16.97 8.33
CA GLY A 314 -15.86 16.27 8.15
C GLY A 314 -14.91 16.31 9.35
N ARG A 315 -15.17 17.10 10.41
CA ARG A 315 -14.12 17.44 11.40
C ARG A 315 -14.52 17.50 12.89
N ALA A 316 -15.79 17.64 13.26
CA ALA A 316 -16.18 17.74 14.67
C ALA A 316 -16.75 16.42 15.22
N PRO A 317 -16.18 15.82 16.29
CA PRO A 317 -16.72 14.62 16.91
C PRO A 317 -18.13 14.87 17.47
N LEU A 318 -19.01 13.86 17.38
CA LEU A 318 -20.34 13.92 17.97
C LEU A 318 -20.24 14.02 19.50
N ALA A 319 -20.96 14.96 20.10
CA ALA A 319 -21.00 15.16 21.55
C ALA A 319 -22.34 14.66 22.12
N PRO A 320 -22.42 14.27 23.40
CA PRO A 320 -23.69 13.97 24.05
C PRO A 320 -24.55 15.25 24.12
N VAL A 321 -25.76 15.18 23.57
CA VAL A 321 -26.75 16.27 23.53
C VAL A 321 -28.04 15.81 24.21
N ALA A 322 -28.50 16.56 25.20
CA ALA A 322 -29.77 16.36 25.88
C ALA A 322 -30.94 16.88 25.02
N LEU A 323 -31.61 16.00 24.28
CA LEU A 323 -32.67 16.42 23.34
C LEU A 323 -33.88 17.04 24.03
N ASP A 324 -34.16 16.67 25.28
CA ASP A 324 -35.21 17.26 26.10
C ASP A 324 -35.00 18.78 26.24
N GLN A 325 -33.78 19.22 26.54
CA GLN A 325 -33.45 20.64 26.66
C GLN A 325 -33.61 21.39 25.34
N VAL A 326 -33.14 20.79 24.24
CA VAL A 326 -33.25 21.39 22.91
C VAL A 326 -34.71 21.51 22.49
N VAL A 327 -35.53 20.49 22.73
CA VAL A 327 -36.96 20.52 22.42
C VAL A 327 -37.67 21.59 23.24
N THR A 328 -37.42 21.69 24.54
CA THR A 328 -38.00 22.73 25.41
C THR A 328 -37.69 24.12 24.87
N GLN A 329 -36.42 24.41 24.56
CA GLN A 329 -36.00 25.72 24.03
C GLN A 329 -36.71 26.09 22.73
N ILE A 330 -36.85 25.14 21.80
CA ILE A 330 -37.52 25.39 20.52
C ILE A 330 -39.03 25.56 20.72
N VAL A 331 -39.66 24.75 21.56
CA VAL A 331 -41.10 24.88 21.83
C VAL A 331 -41.41 26.22 22.49
N ASP A 332 -40.64 26.63 23.51
CA ASP A 332 -40.81 27.92 24.18
C ASP A 332 -40.69 29.10 23.20
N LEU A 333 -39.79 28.98 22.21
CA LEU A 333 -39.61 30.00 21.16
C LEU A 333 -40.83 30.09 20.21
N TYR A 334 -41.44 28.96 19.87
CA TYR A 334 -42.55 28.89 18.91
C TYR A 334 -43.94 28.96 19.56
N GLN A 335 -44.02 28.84 20.89
CA GLN A 335 -45.26 28.91 21.66
C GLN A 335 -46.07 30.18 21.37
N PRO A 336 -45.49 31.41 21.36
CA PRO A 336 -46.26 32.62 21.07
C PRO A 336 -46.84 32.65 19.64
N LEU A 337 -46.10 32.11 18.67
CA LEU A 337 -46.53 32.04 17.27
C LEU A 337 -47.68 31.04 17.08
N ALA A 338 -47.65 29.92 17.81
CA ALA A 338 -48.73 28.95 17.82
C ALA A 338 -50.01 29.56 18.44
N GLU A 339 -49.89 30.29 19.54
CA GLU A 339 -50.99 30.99 20.21
C GLU A 339 -51.62 32.07 19.32
N GLU A 340 -50.81 32.88 18.61
CA GLU A 340 -51.29 33.89 17.65
C GLU A 340 -52.15 33.27 16.53
N ARG A 341 -51.83 32.03 16.13
CA ARG A 341 -52.59 31.26 15.12
C ARG A 341 -53.74 30.42 15.70
N GLY A 342 -53.98 30.47 17.01
CA GLY A 342 -55.02 29.68 17.67
C GLY A 342 -54.73 28.17 17.69
N LEU A 343 -53.45 27.78 17.75
CA LEU A 343 -53.01 26.38 17.77
C LEU A 343 -52.61 25.95 19.18
N GLN A 344 -52.84 24.67 19.51
CA GLN A 344 -52.37 24.08 20.77
C GLN A 344 -51.05 23.34 20.53
N LEU A 345 -49.93 23.92 20.97
CA LEU A 345 -48.61 23.28 20.97
C LEU A 345 -48.34 22.64 22.34
N THR A 346 -48.10 21.33 22.37
CA THR A 346 -47.86 20.56 23.60
C THR A 346 -46.62 19.67 23.50
N THR A 347 -46.03 19.34 24.66
CA THR A 347 -44.82 18.51 24.75
C THR A 347 -44.99 17.31 25.67
N GLU A 348 -44.48 16.16 25.25
CA GLU A 348 -44.33 14.96 26.08
C GLU A 348 -42.85 14.54 26.10
N LEU A 349 -42.12 14.87 27.17
CA LEU A 349 -40.68 14.66 27.22
C LEU A 349 -40.29 13.51 28.15
N ALA A 350 -39.65 12.47 27.60
CA ALA A 350 -38.99 11.45 28.40
C ALA A 350 -37.66 11.97 28.97
N ALA A 351 -37.45 11.76 30.28
CA ALA A 351 -36.20 12.09 30.95
C ALA A 351 -35.01 11.28 30.39
N ASN A 352 -33.80 11.86 30.46
CA ASN A 352 -32.54 11.24 30.02
C ASN A 352 -32.52 10.87 28.52
N SER A 353 -32.91 11.78 27.65
CA SER A 353 -32.96 11.55 26.20
C SER A 353 -31.69 12.06 25.49
N GLU A 354 -30.53 11.55 25.91
CA GLU A 354 -29.23 11.95 25.34
C GLU A 354 -28.93 11.22 24.03
N VAL A 355 -28.49 11.96 23.02
CA VAL A 355 -28.04 11.45 21.71
C VAL A 355 -26.65 11.98 21.37
N ALA A 356 -25.88 11.23 20.60
CA ALA A 356 -24.60 11.71 20.08
C ALA A 356 -24.86 12.61 18.86
N GLY A 357 -24.54 13.90 18.96
CA GLY A 357 -24.87 14.86 17.91
C GLY A 357 -24.26 16.24 18.01
N HIS A 358 -24.61 17.07 17.03
CA HIS A 358 -24.34 18.50 17.00
C HIS A 358 -25.61 19.23 17.42
N ALA A 359 -25.58 19.89 18.60
CA ALA A 359 -26.75 20.54 19.19
C ALA A 359 -27.43 21.53 18.25
N ASP A 360 -26.66 22.35 17.53
CA ASP A 360 -27.18 23.37 16.61
C ASP A 360 -27.93 22.75 15.42
N LEU A 361 -27.43 21.63 14.87
CA LEU A 361 -28.07 20.94 13.75
C LEU A 361 -29.35 20.22 14.19
N LEU A 362 -29.35 19.65 15.39
CA LEU A 362 -30.54 19.02 15.98
C LEU A 362 -31.61 20.07 16.28
N ALA A 363 -31.24 21.20 16.90
CA ALA A 363 -32.13 22.33 17.14
C ALA A 363 -32.76 22.84 15.83
N GLN A 364 -31.97 22.95 14.77
CA GLN A 364 -32.44 23.36 13.45
C GLN A 364 -33.43 22.35 12.85
N ALA A 365 -33.17 21.05 12.96
CA ALA A 365 -34.09 20.03 12.48
C ALA A 365 -35.43 20.08 13.23
N ILE A 366 -35.39 20.23 14.56
CA ILE A 366 -36.59 20.38 15.39
C ILE A 366 -37.37 21.63 15.01
N ALA A 367 -36.71 22.79 14.88
CA ALA A 367 -37.32 24.05 14.46
C ALA A 367 -38.02 23.92 13.10
N ASN A 368 -37.38 23.25 12.13
CA ASN A 368 -38.00 23.01 10.83
C ASN A 368 -39.23 22.10 10.89
N LEU A 369 -39.26 21.12 11.80
CA LEU A 369 -40.43 20.25 11.98
C LEU A 369 -41.58 21.01 12.65
N VAL A 370 -41.29 21.79 13.69
CA VAL A 370 -42.28 22.60 14.41
C VAL A 370 -42.85 23.72 13.53
N ASP A 371 -42.01 24.43 12.77
CA ASP A 371 -42.44 25.46 11.82
C ASP A 371 -43.36 24.88 10.74
N ASN A 372 -43.00 23.71 10.18
CA ASN A 372 -43.88 23.01 9.24
C ASN A 372 -45.22 22.63 9.89
N ALA A 373 -45.21 22.10 11.12
CA ALA A 373 -46.44 21.75 11.82
C ALA A 373 -47.35 22.97 12.05
N ILE A 374 -46.82 24.10 12.53
CA ILE A 374 -47.57 25.35 12.78
C ILE A 374 -48.18 25.91 11.50
N LYS A 375 -47.52 25.69 10.37
CA LYS A 375 -47.92 26.26 9.10
C LYS A 375 -48.97 25.45 8.34
N TYR A 376 -48.96 24.13 8.49
CA TYR A 376 -49.90 23.25 7.79
C TYR A 376 -51.09 22.83 8.66
N THR A 377 -51.06 23.10 9.97
CA THR A 377 -52.17 22.84 10.88
C THR A 377 -53.25 23.94 10.75
N PRO A 378 -54.53 23.59 10.52
CA PRO A 378 -55.65 24.53 10.54
C PRO A 378 -55.83 25.17 11.92
N THR A 379 -56.49 26.33 11.98
CA THR A 379 -56.90 27.00 13.23
C THR A 379 -57.66 26.03 14.15
N ASP A 380 -57.46 26.14 15.46
CA ASP A 380 -57.93 25.21 16.51
C ASP A 380 -57.33 23.80 16.47
N GLY A 381 -56.32 23.57 15.60
CA GLY A 381 -55.59 22.31 15.53
C GLY A 381 -54.54 22.14 16.64
N ARG A 382 -53.95 20.94 16.69
CA ARG A 382 -53.03 20.52 17.75
C ARG A 382 -51.70 20.04 17.18
N ILE A 383 -50.63 20.39 17.87
CA ILE A 383 -49.26 19.97 17.56
C ILE A 383 -48.66 19.36 18.82
N LEU A 384 -48.23 18.11 18.72
CA LEU A 384 -47.58 17.38 19.81
C LEU A 384 -46.11 17.12 19.44
N VAL A 385 -45.20 17.60 20.28
CA VAL A 385 -43.78 17.23 20.22
C VAL A 385 -43.49 16.22 21.33
N ALA A 386 -43.27 14.97 20.96
CA ALA A 386 -43.04 13.88 21.90
C ALA A 386 -41.63 13.30 21.76
N LEU A 387 -40.98 13.10 22.89
CA LEU A 387 -39.68 12.45 23.02
C LEU A 387 -39.85 11.17 23.82
N ARG A 388 -39.52 10.02 23.23
CA ARG A 388 -39.64 8.71 23.86
C ARG A 388 -38.28 8.01 23.86
N ARG A 389 -37.94 7.36 24.96
CA ARG A 389 -36.72 6.55 25.05
C ARG A 389 -37.11 5.08 25.18
N ASN A 390 -36.67 4.29 24.20
CA ASN A 390 -36.64 2.83 24.26
C ASN A 390 -35.17 2.40 24.45
N SER A 391 -34.93 1.18 24.97
CA SER A 391 -33.63 0.73 25.49
C SER A 391 -32.39 1.19 24.70
N ASN A 392 -32.44 1.11 23.36
CA ASN A 392 -31.33 1.49 22.47
C ASN A 392 -31.65 2.64 21.50
N VAL A 393 -32.83 3.26 21.59
CA VAL A 393 -33.29 4.27 20.63
C VAL A 393 -34.00 5.43 21.33
N VAL A 394 -33.60 6.65 21.00
CA VAL A 394 -34.30 7.88 21.38
C VAL A 394 -35.15 8.31 20.18
N GLU A 395 -36.47 8.33 20.34
CA GLU A 395 -37.44 8.69 19.31
C GLU A 395 -37.96 10.11 19.59
N LEU A 396 -37.66 11.03 18.68
CA LEU A 396 -38.30 12.34 18.62
C LEU A 396 -39.41 12.29 17.59
N SER A 397 -40.61 12.74 17.94
CA SER A 397 -41.73 12.85 17.01
C SER A 397 -42.44 14.19 17.09
N VAL A 398 -42.81 14.72 15.94
CA VAL A 398 -43.67 15.90 15.80
C VAL A 398 -44.93 15.46 15.06
N SER A 399 -46.07 15.59 15.73
CA SER A 399 -47.40 15.18 15.27
C SER A 399 -48.29 16.41 15.11
N ASP A 400 -48.88 16.60 13.93
CA ASP A 400 -49.86 17.67 13.67
C ASP A 400 -51.25 17.12 13.34
N THR A 401 -52.28 17.97 13.40
CA THR A 401 -53.66 17.64 12.97
C THR A 401 -54.02 18.26 11.61
N GLY A 402 -53.03 18.46 10.74
CA GLY A 402 -53.19 19.06 9.42
C GLY A 402 -53.74 18.10 8.35
N PRO A 403 -53.64 18.46 7.05
CA PRO A 403 -54.12 17.62 5.94
C PRO A 403 -53.28 16.34 5.73
N GLY A 404 -52.11 16.23 6.38
CA GLY A 404 -51.21 15.08 6.26
C GLY A 404 -50.53 14.96 4.89
N VAL A 405 -49.81 13.85 4.69
CA VAL A 405 -49.14 13.50 3.42
C VAL A 405 -49.61 12.12 2.93
N PRO A 406 -50.13 12.01 1.69
CA PRO A 406 -50.52 10.74 1.08
C PRO A 406 -49.37 9.73 1.09
N ALA A 407 -49.67 8.45 1.36
CA ALA A 407 -48.66 7.40 1.57
C ALA A 407 -47.72 7.20 0.37
N ASP A 408 -48.24 7.34 -0.85
CA ASP A 408 -47.53 7.26 -2.13
C ASP A 408 -46.56 8.42 -2.37
N GLN A 409 -46.70 9.53 -1.64
CA GLN A 409 -45.88 10.72 -1.82
C GLN A 409 -44.81 10.90 -0.74
N ARG A 410 -44.82 10.10 0.34
CA ARG A 410 -43.93 10.24 1.51
C ARG A 410 -42.44 10.14 1.16
N ASP A 411 -42.06 9.14 0.36
CA ASP A 411 -40.68 8.97 -0.11
C ASP A 411 -40.24 10.09 -1.06
N HIS A 412 -41.21 10.76 -1.70
CA HIS A 412 -40.95 11.85 -2.61
C HIS A 412 -40.75 13.19 -1.88
N VAL A 413 -41.44 13.45 -0.77
CA VAL A 413 -41.24 14.69 0.04
C VAL A 413 -39.90 14.71 0.78
N LEU A 414 -39.27 13.54 0.95
CA LEU A 414 -37.92 13.41 1.50
C LEU A 414 -36.82 13.74 0.48
N LYS A 415 -37.14 13.75 -0.82
CA LYS A 415 -36.23 14.22 -1.85
C LYS A 415 -36.16 15.74 -1.78
N ARG A 416 -34.95 16.27 -1.93
CA ARG A 416 -34.70 17.72 -1.91
C ARG A 416 -35.58 18.40 -2.99
N PHE A 417 -36.27 19.47 -2.62
CA PHE A 417 -37.06 20.34 -3.53
C PHE A 417 -38.39 19.79 -4.08
N VAL A 418 -39.02 18.78 -3.47
CA VAL A 418 -40.32 18.25 -3.95
C VAL A 418 -41.50 18.87 -3.20
N ARG A 419 -42.42 19.53 -3.95
CA ARG A 419 -43.72 20.01 -3.46
C ARG A 419 -44.83 19.07 -3.93
N LEU A 420 -45.81 18.79 -3.06
CA LEU A 420 -46.95 17.91 -3.38
C LEU A 420 -48.01 18.57 -4.27
N ASP A 421 -48.05 19.90 -4.33
CA ASP A 421 -49.03 20.65 -5.13
C ASP A 421 -48.47 22.02 -5.58
N PRO A 422 -48.31 22.29 -6.89
CA PRO A 422 -47.88 23.60 -7.41
C PRO A 422 -48.92 24.71 -7.25
N SER A 423 -50.18 24.34 -6.96
CA SER A 423 -51.37 25.17 -7.20
C SER A 423 -51.83 26.01 -6.01
N ARG A 424 -51.29 25.79 -4.80
CA ARG A 424 -51.76 26.49 -3.59
C ARG A 424 -50.74 27.51 -3.10
N HIS A 425 -51.21 28.73 -2.86
CA HIS A 425 -50.50 29.88 -2.30
C HIS A 425 -50.05 29.72 -0.83
N ALA A 426 -49.74 28.50 -0.38
CA ALA A 426 -49.06 28.29 0.89
C ALA A 426 -47.57 28.59 0.70
N GLU A 427 -47.08 29.64 1.34
CA GLU A 427 -45.65 29.97 1.45
C GLU A 427 -44.86 28.70 1.80
N GLY A 428 -43.60 28.50 1.39
CA GLY A 428 -42.82 27.31 1.76
C GLY A 428 -41.85 26.81 0.69
N SER A 429 -40.58 26.70 1.07
CA SER A 429 -39.47 26.41 0.15
C SER A 429 -39.34 24.92 -0.26
N GLY A 430 -40.08 23.99 0.38
CA GLY A 430 -39.89 22.54 0.15
C GLY A 430 -38.54 21.99 0.64
N LEU A 431 -37.74 22.83 1.30
CA LEU A 431 -36.42 22.51 1.83
C LEU A 431 -36.45 21.90 3.24
N GLY A 432 -37.50 22.16 4.02
CA GLY A 432 -37.56 21.84 5.44
C GLY A 432 -37.32 20.36 5.77
N LEU A 433 -38.10 19.46 5.15
CA LEU A 433 -37.96 18.01 5.36
C LEU A 433 -36.64 17.45 4.80
N SER A 434 -36.12 18.05 3.72
CA SER A 434 -34.85 17.61 3.13
C SER A 434 -33.65 17.93 4.04
N LEU A 435 -33.69 19.06 4.77
CA LEU A 435 -32.70 19.36 5.81
C LEU A 435 -32.82 18.37 6.96
N VAL A 436 -34.04 18.08 7.41
CA VAL A 436 -34.29 17.09 8.48
C VAL A 436 -33.74 15.71 8.07
N ALA A 437 -33.92 15.29 6.83
CA ALA A 437 -33.37 14.05 6.30
C ALA A 437 -31.82 14.04 6.24
N ALA A 438 -31.20 15.18 5.93
CA ALA A 438 -29.75 15.32 5.95
C ALA A 438 -29.20 15.25 7.39
N VAL A 439 -29.81 15.97 8.33
CA VAL A 439 -29.45 15.95 9.75
C VAL A 439 -29.64 14.55 10.33
N ALA A 440 -30.75 13.86 10.01
CA ALA A 440 -31.01 12.49 10.46
C ALA A 440 -29.88 11.54 10.04
N ARG A 441 -29.51 11.57 8.76
CA ARG A 441 -28.43 10.72 8.20
C ARG A 441 -27.08 10.99 8.85
N LEU A 442 -26.74 12.26 9.09
CA LEU A 442 -25.50 12.67 9.75
C LEU A 442 -25.39 12.09 11.17
N HIS A 443 -26.53 12.00 11.87
CA HIS A 443 -26.62 11.53 13.25
C HIS A 443 -26.96 10.03 13.36
N GLY A 444 -26.93 9.29 12.24
CA GLY A 444 -27.30 7.86 12.21
C GLY A 444 -28.76 7.59 12.56
N ALA A 445 -29.63 8.60 12.47
CA ALA A 445 -31.04 8.50 12.81
C ALA A 445 -31.89 8.06 11.61
N THR A 446 -32.92 7.27 11.88
CA THR A 446 -33.93 6.90 10.88
C THR A 446 -35.05 7.92 10.88
N LEU A 447 -35.36 8.50 9.72
CA LEU A 447 -36.48 9.42 9.52
C LEU A 447 -37.68 8.68 8.91
N THR A 448 -38.83 8.72 9.57
CA THR A 448 -40.07 8.05 9.14
C THR A 448 -41.25 9.02 9.13
N LEU A 449 -42.09 8.95 8.10
CA LEU A 449 -43.32 9.72 7.96
C LEU A 449 -44.53 8.81 8.18
N ALA A 450 -45.25 9.02 9.27
CA ALA A 450 -46.45 8.27 9.66
C ALA A 450 -47.72 9.11 9.53
N ASP A 451 -48.86 8.45 9.39
CA ASP A 451 -50.18 9.10 9.41
C ASP A 451 -50.57 9.41 10.86
N ASN A 452 -51.13 10.60 11.11
CA ASN A 452 -51.58 11.02 12.45
C ASN A 452 -53.12 11.07 12.60
N ARG A 453 -53.88 10.82 11.52
CA ARG A 453 -55.36 10.65 11.50
C ARG A 453 -56.17 11.64 12.39
N PRO A 454 -56.34 12.91 11.98
CA PRO A 454 -55.78 13.54 10.79
C PRO A 454 -54.34 14.05 11.02
N GLY A 455 -53.62 14.32 9.92
CA GLY A 455 -52.32 15.00 9.94
C GLY A 455 -51.10 14.10 9.74
N LEU A 456 -49.92 14.65 9.98
CA LEU A 456 -48.63 13.98 9.76
C LEU A 456 -47.90 13.76 11.09
N ARG A 457 -47.29 12.60 11.24
CA ARG A 457 -46.36 12.30 12.33
C ARG A 457 -44.97 12.07 11.74
N VAL A 458 -44.06 13.01 11.97
CA VAL A 458 -42.66 12.89 11.56
C VAL A 458 -41.84 12.33 12.71
N VAL A 459 -41.08 11.27 12.48
CA VAL A 459 -40.35 10.52 13.51
C VAL A 459 -38.86 10.48 13.18
N LEU A 460 -38.02 10.88 14.12
CA LEU A 460 -36.57 10.75 14.10
C LEU A 460 -36.14 9.77 15.19
N ALA A 461 -35.62 8.61 14.79
CA ALA A 461 -35.15 7.56 15.69
C ALA A 461 -33.61 7.54 15.73
N PHE A 462 -33.04 8.06 16.82
CA PHE A 462 -31.60 8.12 17.06
C PHE A 462 -31.11 6.91 17.85
N PRO A 463 -29.91 6.36 17.56
CA PRO A 463 -29.27 5.41 18.46
C PRO A 463 -28.93 6.09 19.78
N ALA A 464 -29.24 5.44 20.91
CA ALA A 464 -28.95 5.99 22.24
C ALA A 464 -27.43 6.17 22.45
N ALA A 465 -27.03 7.23 23.15
CA ALA A 465 -25.63 7.50 23.52
C ALA A 465 -25.10 6.36 24.41
N GLY A 466 -24.47 5.36 23.79
CA GLY A 466 -24.04 4.11 24.42
C GLY A 466 -24.13 2.88 23.50
N ALA A 467 -24.92 2.96 22.42
CA ALA A 467 -25.01 1.92 21.38
C ALA A 467 -24.19 2.30 20.14
N ILE A 468 -22.90 2.62 20.30
CA ILE A 468 -21.99 2.65 19.15
C ILE A 468 -21.69 1.20 18.80
N VAL A 469 -22.39 0.67 17.80
CA VAL A 469 -22.04 -0.60 17.16
C VAL A 469 -20.73 -0.39 16.40
N PRO A 470 -19.69 -1.23 16.60
CA PRO A 470 -18.50 -1.16 15.78
C PRO A 470 -18.88 -1.44 14.32
N SER A 471 -18.43 -0.54 13.44
CA SER A 471 -18.57 -0.63 11.99
C SER A 471 -18.29 -2.04 11.47
N SER A 472 -19.32 -2.61 10.83
CA SER A 472 -19.35 -3.77 9.94
C SER A 472 -17.97 -4.24 9.44
N THR A 473 -17.43 -5.29 10.07
CA THR A 473 -16.49 -6.20 9.43
C THR A 473 -17.18 -6.89 8.25
N ALA A 474 -16.50 -6.86 7.09
CA ALA A 474 -16.89 -7.50 5.84
C ALA A 474 -17.37 -8.97 6.02
N PRO A 475 -18.30 -9.46 5.19
CA PRO A 475 -18.74 -10.84 5.24
C PRO A 475 -17.57 -11.78 4.87
N ALA A 476 -17.26 -12.72 5.75
CA ALA A 476 -16.32 -13.80 5.48
C ALA A 476 -16.76 -14.61 4.23
N PRO A 477 -15.83 -15.01 3.35
CA PRO A 477 -16.17 -15.79 2.18
C PRO A 477 -16.68 -17.18 2.59
N LYS A 478 -17.81 -17.57 2.00
CA LYS A 478 -18.41 -18.91 2.12
C LYS A 478 -17.40 -19.96 1.67
N GLY A 479 -16.92 -20.79 2.59
CA GLY A 479 -16.19 -22.00 2.29
C GLY A 479 -17.06 -22.96 1.47
N HIS A 480 -16.63 -23.23 0.24
CA HIS A 480 -17.18 -24.31 -0.57
C HIS A 480 -16.65 -25.66 -0.07
N SER A 481 -17.59 -26.60 0.03
CA SER A 481 -17.43 -28.04 0.15
C SER A 481 -16.24 -28.60 -0.66
N ALA A 482 -15.44 -29.46 -0.02
CA ALA A 482 -14.68 -30.50 -0.68
C ALA A 482 -15.14 -31.86 -0.15
N HIS A 483 -15.96 -32.53 -0.96
CA HIS A 483 -16.01 -33.99 -1.00
C HIS A 483 -14.65 -34.51 -1.47
N GLN A 484 -14.00 -35.39 -0.69
CA GLN A 484 -13.38 -36.62 -1.20
C GLN A 484 -12.85 -37.50 -0.06
N SER A 485 -13.11 -38.81 -0.24
CA SER A 485 -12.74 -39.98 0.55
C SER A 485 -13.56 -40.28 1.80
#